data_AF-A0A9W9JGF9-F1
#
_entry.id   AF-A0A9W9JGF9-F1
#
_cell.length_a   1.000
_cell.length_b   1.000
_cell.length_c   1.000
_cell.angle_alpha   90.00
_cell.angle_beta   90.00
_cell.angle_gamma   90.00
#
_symmetry.space_group_name_H-M   'P 1'
#
loop_
_entity.id
_entity.type
_entity.pdbx_description
1 polymer ?
#
loop_
_entity_poly.entity_id
_entity_poly.type
_entity_poly.pdbx_seq_one_letter_code
_entity_poly.pdbx_strand_id
1 'polypeptide(L)'
;MAYAMDKLAKVMNYSIDSELQAEIQHKKPKDPEPDGDAERLVKETHKDVIFSDKQFWDGASIKQVRQHFSEYLRASKGLGTGRFEGCLLIAERSLKSIVASPDPQSWLEDTRPRKPSQPWGFVGMTDGRYPENRYEPRYTGYMRVEILCLWNLCNELACHRMQELCPSVSDGLIPVYDSGTGIAHDEEGNVSPTLADRKTRLF
;
A
#
# COMPACT_ATOMS: atom_id res chain seq x y z
N MET A 1 -7.45 -8.95 14.91
CA MET A 1 -6.83 -9.24 13.60
C MET A 1 -7.86 -9.59 12.54
N ALA A 2 -8.75 -10.57 12.77
CA ALA A 2 -9.78 -10.97 11.78
C ALA A 2 -10.60 -9.81 11.20
N TYR A 3 -11.15 -8.93 12.03
CA TYR A 3 -11.92 -7.77 11.56
C TYR A 3 -11.09 -6.77 10.72
N ALA A 4 -9.82 -6.54 11.08
CA ALA A 4 -8.95 -5.66 10.30
C ALA A 4 -8.60 -6.26 8.93
N MET A 5 -8.40 -7.58 8.86
CA MET A 5 -8.17 -8.28 7.58
C MET A 5 -9.41 -8.26 6.69
N ASP A 6 -10.60 -8.48 7.26
CA ASP A 6 -11.87 -8.32 6.53
C ASP A 6 -12.02 -6.91 5.96
N LYS A 7 -11.68 -5.90 6.75
CA LYS A 7 -11.71 -4.51 6.31
C LYS A 7 -10.70 -4.19 5.21
N LEU A 8 -9.47 -4.71 5.30
CA LEU A 8 -8.47 -4.60 4.22
C LEU A 8 -8.97 -5.25 2.93
N ALA A 9 -9.59 -6.43 3.02
CA ALA A 9 -10.18 -7.09 1.86
C ALA A 9 -11.31 -6.27 1.23
N LYS A 10 -12.19 -5.67 2.05
CA LYS A 10 -13.23 -4.74 1.56
C LYS A 10 -12.65 -3.52 0.86
N VAL A 11 -11.61 -2.91 1.44
CA VAL A 11 -10.94 -1.76 0.84
C VAL A 11 -10.29 -2.12 -0.49
N MET A 12 -9.57 -3.25 -0.56
CA MET A 12 -8.98 -3.73 -1.81
C MET A 12 -10.04 -3.97 -2.88
N ASN A 13 -11.13 -4.67 -2.55
CA ASN A 13 -12.21 -4.93 -3.49
C ASN A 13 -12.86 -3.63 -3.99
N TYR A 14 -13.08 -2.68 -3.09
CA TYR A 14 -13.60 -1.35 -3.42
C TYR A 14 -12.67 -0.58 -4.37
N SER A 15 -11.36 -0.56 -4.11
CA SER A 15 -10.40 0.14 -4.97
C SER A 15 -10.34 -0.48 -6.37
N ILE A 16 -10.35 -1.82 -6.47
CA ILE A 16 -10.41 -2.51 -7.76
C ILE A 16 -11.71 -2.19 -8.51
N ASP A 17 -12.87 -2.25 -7.84
CA ASP A 17 -14.15 -1.91 -8.47
C ASP A 17 -14.20 -0.44 -8.90
N SER A 18 -13.63 0.46 -8.10
CA SER A 18 -13.57 1.88 -8.39
C SER A 18 -12.79 2.17 -9.67
N GLU A 19 -11.66 1.50 -9.90
CA GLU A 19 -10.86 1.70 -11.11
C GLU A 19 -11.60 1.18 -12.34
N LEU A 20 -12.16 -0.04 -12.27
CA LEU A 20 -12.97 -0.61 -13.35
C LEU A 20 -14.17 0.31 -13.71
N GLN A 21 -14.85 0.87 -12.71
CA GLN A 21 -15.95 1.81 -12.96
C GLN A 21 -15.48 3.12 -13.58
N ALA A 22 -14.33 3.64 -13.17
CA ALA A 22 -13.76 4.85 -13.77
C ALA A 22 -13.42 4.61 -15.26
N GLU A 23 -12.87 3.45 -15.61
CA GLU A 23 -12.61 3.09 -17.01
C GLU A 23 -13.90 3.02 -17.83
N ILE A 24 -14.95 2.38 -17.29
CA ILE A 24 -16.27 2.31 -17.93
C ILE A 24 -16.84 3.72 -18.16
N GLN A 25 -16.76 4.60 -17.16
CA GLN A 25 -17.30 5.96 -17.24
C GLN A 25 -16.53 6.88 -18.20
N HIS A 26 -15.21 6.69 -18.31
CA HIS A 26 -14.35 7.51 -19.17
C HIS A 26 -14.12 6.93 -20.57
N LYS A 27 -14.78 5.80 -20.87
CA LYS A 27 -14.75 5.14 -22.17
C LYS A 27 -15.21 6.07 -23.29
N LYS A 28 -14.44 6.17 -24.37
CA LYS A 28 -14.91 6.84 -25.60
C LYS A 28 -15.80 5.87 -26.39
N PRO A 29 -16.76 6.37 -27.20
CA PRO A 29 -17.71 5.52 -27.93
C PRO A 29 -17.09 4.48 -28.87
N LYS A 30 -15.81 4.64 -29.23
CA LYS A 30 -15.08 3.74 -30.14
C LYS A 30 -14.16 2.76 -29.41
N ASP A 31 -13.97 2.93 -28.11
CA ASP A 31 -13.11 2.06 -27.33
C ASP A 31 -13.84 0.72 -27.11
N PRO A 32 -13.12 -0.41 -27.04
CA PRO A 32 -13.71 -1.67 -26.60
C PRO A 32 -14.28 -1.53 -25.19
N GLU A 33 -15.21 -2.40 -24.81
CA GLU A 33 -15.62 -2.50 -23.41
C GLU A 33 -14.41 -2.87 -22.56
N PRO A 34 -14.15 -2.18 -21.44
CA PRO A 34 -13.04 -2.53 -20.58
C PRO A 34 -13.15 -3.99 -20.18
N ASP A 35 -12.06 -4.72 -20.38
CA ASP A 35 -11.99 -6.14 -20.11
C ASP A 35 -11.77 -6.34 -18.61
N GLY A 36 -12.86 -6.31 -17.85
CA GLY A 36 -12.85 -6.54 -16.40
C GLY A 36 -12.38 -7.94 -15.99
N ASP A 37 -11.99 -8.79 -16.95
CA ASP A 37 -11.42 -10.10 -16.65
C ASP A 37 -10.09 -9.98 -15.89
N ALA A 38 -9.30 -8.92 -16.08
CA ALA A 38 -8.05 -8.73 -15.33
C ALA A 38 -8.30 -8.46 -13.84
N GLU A 39 -9.15 -7.49 -13.52
CA GLU A 39 -9.56 -7.16 -12.14
C GLU A 39 -10.27 -8.34 -11.48
N ARG A 40 -11.16 -9.01 -12.21
CA ARG A 40 -11.86 -10.21 -11.74
C ARG A 40 -10.87 -11.33 -11.46
N LEU A 41 -9.92 -11.58 -12.36
CA LEU A 41 -8.89 -12.60 -12.17
C LEU A 41 -8.04 -12.32 -10.93
N VAL A 42 -7.66 -11.05 -10.69
CA VAL A 42 -6.95 -10.68 -9.47
C VAL A 42 -7.81 -11.00 -8.25
N LYS A 43 -9.08 -10.56 -8.21
CA LYS A 43 -9.99 -10.84 -7.08
C LYS A 43 -10.17 -12.33 -6.80
N GLU A 44 -10.26 -13.15 -7.84
CA GLU A 44 -10.51 -14.58 -7.73
C GLU A 44 -9.25 -15.39 -7.41
N THR A 45 -8.07 -14.96 -7.88
CA THR A 45 -6.83 -15.76 -7.81
C THR A 45 -5.81 -15.23 -6.81
N HIS A 46 -5.98 -13.99 -6.34
CA HIS A 46 -5.14 -13.39 -5.31
C HIS A 46 -5.08 -14.29 -4.06
N LYS A 47 -3.86 -14.53 -3.57
CA LYS A 47 -3.60 -15.26 -2.33
C LYS A 47 -2.59 -14.52 -1.48
N ASP A 48 -3.02 -14.10 -0.30
CA ASP A 48 -2.14 -13.54 0.72
C ASP A 48 -1.20 -14.61 1.29
N VAL A 49 0.09 -14.29 1.41
CA VAL A 49 1.03 -15.05 2.22
C VAL A 49 1.13 -14.35 3.58
N ILE A 50 0.56 -14.96 4.62
CA ILE A 50 0.46 -14.36 5.96
C ILE A 50 1.45 -15.04 6.92
N PHE A 51 2.31 -14.23 7.54
CA PHE A 51 3.14 -14.66 8.67
C PHE A 51 2.52 -14.12 9.97
N SER A 52 2.01 -15.01 10.83
CA SER A 52 1.28 -14.61 12.05
C SER A 52 1.75 -15.31 13.32
N ASP A 53 2.97 -15.84 13.35
CA ASP A 53 3.57 -16.41 14.57
C ASP A 53 3.77 -15.32 15.63
N LYS A 54 2.84 -15.27 16.57
CA LYS A 54 2.83 -14.26 17.63
C LYS A 54 4.11 -14.28 18.46
N GLN A 55 4.67 -15.46 18.77
CA GLN A 55 5.87 -15.55 19.61
C GLN A 55 7.09 -14.97 18.88
N PHE A 56 7.13 -15.11 17.56
CA PHE A 56 8.21 -14.58 16.74
C PHE A 56 8.06 -13.09 16.45
N TRP A 57 6.82 -12.61 16.24
CA TRP A 57 6.56 -11.24 15.78
C TRP A 57 6.29 -10.22 16.90
N ASP A 58 5.90 -10.66 18.10
CA ASP A 58 5.69 -9.75 19.23
C ASP A 58 7.01 -9.06 19.60
N GLY A 59 7.05 -7.73 19.46
CA GLY A 59 8.24 -6.91 19.71
C GLY A 59 9.30 -6.96 18.60
N ALA A 60 9.04 -7.62 17.47
CA ALA A 60 9.97 -7.63 16.35
C ALA A 60 10.18 -6.22 15.79
N SER A 61 11.45 -5.84 15.66
CA SER A 61 11.84 -4.59 15.01
C SER A 61 11.62 -4.65 13.50
N ILE A 62 11.46 -3.49 12.86
CA ILE A 62 11.41 -3.36 11.40
C ILE A 62 12.62 -4.00 10.72
N LYS A 63 13.80 -3.93 11.36
CA LYS A 63 15.03 -4.57 10.87
C LYS A 63 14.89 -6.10 10.83
N GLN A 64 14.30 -6.71 11.86
CA GLN A 64 14.07 -8.16 11.90
C GLN A 64 13.03 -8.59 10.87
N VAL A 65 11.92 -7.86 10.75
CA VAL A 65 10.89 -8.14 9.73
C VAL A 65 11.48 -8.10 8.32
N ARG A 66 12.24 -7.04 8.02
CA ARG A 66 12.93 -6.89 6.73
C ARG A 66 13.96 -8.01 6.49
N GLN A 67 14.73 -8.39 7.50
CA GLN A 67 15.70 -9.48 7.36
C GLN A 67 15.00 -10.80 7.01
N HIS A 68 13.93 -11.12 7.73
CA HIS A 68 13.12 -12.30 7.43
C HIS A 68 12.50 -12.23 6.03
N PHE A 69 11.99 -11.07 5.61
CA PHE A 69 11.48 -10.90 4.26
C PHE A 69 12.57 -11.07 3.19
N SER A 70 13.78 -10.55 3.42
CA SER A 70 14.94 -10.76 2.54
C SER A 70 15.30 -12.25 2.41
N GLU A 71 15.29 -12.98 3.52
CA GLU A 71 15.52 -14.43 3.54
C GLU A 71 14.43 -15.19 2.79
N TYR A 72 13.17 -14.81 2.99
CA TYR A 72 12.03 -15.36 2.25
C TYR A 72 12.20 -15.14 0.74
N LEU A 73 12.54 -13.93 0.30
CA LEU A 73 12.80 -13.61 -1.11
C LEU A 73 13.95 -14.43 -1.70
N ARG A 74 15.01 -14.70 -0.91
CA ARG A 74 16.14 -15.54 -1.33
C ARG A 74 15.72 -17.01 -1.46
N ALA A 75 14.93 -17.51 -0.52
CA ALA A 75 14.44 -18.88 -0.51
C ALA A 75 13.38 -19.11 -1.60
N SER A 76 12.60 -18.09 -1.94
CA SER A 76 11.54 -18.16 -2.96
C SER A 76 12.08 -18.11 -4.41
N LYS A 77 13.40 -18.16 -4.63
CA LYS A 77 14.02 -18.11 -5.96
C LYS A 77 13.68 -19.35 -6.80
N GLY A 78 12.48 -19.34 -7.36
CA GLY A 78 12.09 -19.97 -8.60
C GLY A 78 11.44 -18.92 -9.51
N LEU A 79 12.10 -18.64 -10.65
CA LEU A 79 11.67 -17.86 -11.82
C LEU A 79 11.51 -16.32 -11.62
N GLY A 80 12.53 -15.55 -12.03
CA GLY A 80 12.36 -14.13 -12.40
C GLY A 80 12.31 -13.12 -11.26
N THR A 81 12.13 -11.84 -11.62
CA THR A 81 11.80 -10.72 -10.73
C THR A 81 10.78 -11.21 -9.70
N GLY A 82 11.20 -11.25 -8.43
CA GLY A 82 10.46 -11.97 -7.38
C GLY A 82 8.98 -11.57 -7.32
N ARG A 83 8.10 -12.54 -7.01
CA ARG A 83 6.64 -12.33 -6.94
C ARG A 83 6.17 -11.23 -5.98
N PHE A 84 7.06 -10.73 -5.14
CA PHE A 84 6.74 -9.80 -4.06
C PHE A 84 7.68 -8.61 -4.10
N GLU A 85 7.12 -7.41 -4.24
CA GLU A 85 7.86 -6.15 -4.26
C GLU A 85 7.97 -5.49 -2.88
N GLY A 86 7.13 -5.90 -1.93
CA GLY A 86 7.24 -5.50 -0.53
C GLY A 86 6.49 -6.44 0.41
N CYS A 87 6.73 -6.24 1.71
CA CYS A 87 6.03 -6.96 2.77
C CYS A 87 5.23 -5.98 3.62
N LEU A 88 3.91 -6.16 3.66
CA LEU A 88 3.01 -5.38 4.50
C LEU A 88 3.12 -5.81 5.96
N LEU A 89 3.16 -4.83 6.86
CA LEU A 89 3.26 -5.00 8.30
C LEU A 89 2.03 -4.42 8.99
N ILE A 90 1.26 -5.30 9.63
CA ILE A 90 0.09 -4.95 10.45
C ILE A 90 0.50 -5.00 11.92
N ALA A 91 1.20 -3.97 12.37
CA ALA A 91 1.50 -3.78 13.79
C ALA A 91 0.24 -3.31 14.56
N GLU A 92 0.30 -3.28 15.89
CA GLU A 92 -0.84 -2.85 16.73
C GLU A 92 -1.37 -1.46 16.34
N ARG A 93 -0.48 -0.53 15.97
CA ARG A 93 -0.86 0.80 15.49
C ARG A 93 -1.62 0.74 14.16
N SER A 94 -1.13 -0.04 13.19
CA SER A 94 -1.84 -0.28 11.92
C SER A 94 -3.22 -0.90 12.19
N LEU A 95 -3.31 -1.86 13.11
CA LEU A 95 -4.57 -2.49 13.49
C LEU A 95 -5.57 -1.45 14.02
N LYS A 96 -5.16 -0.61 14.98
CA LYS A 96 -6.02 0.46 15.54
C LYS A 96 -6.45 1.44 14.45
N SER A 97 -5.53 1.83 13.57
CA SER A 97 -5.78 2.74 12.45
C SER A 97 -6.80 2.18 11.45
N ILE A 98 -6.65 0.92 11.03
CA ILE A 98 -7.61 0.22 10.15
C ILE A 98 -8.99 0.12 10.80
N VAL A 99 -9.05 -0.25 12.08
CA VAL A 99 -10.34 -0.37 12.79
C VAL A 99 -11.05 0.97 12.85
N ALA A 100 -10.31 2.04 13.14
CA ALA A 100 -10.86 3.39 13.28
C ALA A 100 -11.21 4.07 11.94
N SER A 101 -10.69 3.60 10.81
CA SER A 101 -10.97 4.21 9.51
C SER A 101 -12.45 4.04 9.12
N PRO A 102 -12.99 4.85 8.20
CA PRO A 102 -14.31 4.58 7.65
C PRO A 102 -14.33 3.25 6.89
N ASP A 103 -15.51 2.65 6.76
CA ASP A 103 -15.74 1.57 5.79
C ASP A 103 -15.87 2.19 4.39
N PRO A 104 -15.35 1.53 3.33
CA PRO A 104 -15.55 2.00 1.97
C PRO A 104 -17.03 1.98 1.61
N GLN A 105 -17.56 3.12 1.16
CA GLN A 105 -18.95 3.24 0.72
C GLN A 105 -19.08 2.74 -0.72
N SER A 106 -20.09 1.91 -1.00
CA SER A 106 -20.36 1.40 -2.34
C SER A 106 -20.70 2.53 -3.32
N TRP A 107 -20.21 2.41 -4.56
CA TRP A 107 -20.56 3.29 -5.68
C TRP A 107 -22.03 3.21 -6.11
N LEU A 108 -22.78 2.22 -5.63
CA LEU A 108 -24.19 2.01 -5.99
C LEU A 108 -25.14 3.10 -5.47
N GLU A 109 -24.69 3.97 -4.55
CA GLU A 109 -25.48 5.09 -4.02
C GLU A 109 -25.07 6.44 -4.64
N ASP A 110 -25.18 6.55 -5.97
CA ASP A 110 -25.46 7.74 -6.80
C ASP A 110 -24.77 9.09 -6.47
N THR A 111 -23.65 9.08 -5.75
CA THR A 111 -22.88 10.27 -5.44
C THR A 111 -21.40 9.95 -5.52
N ARG A 112 -20.64 10.85 -6.16
CA ARG A 112 -19.16 10.84 -6.14
C ARG A 112 -18.69 10.50 -4.72
N PRO A 113 -17.64 9.68 -4.54
CA PRO A 113 -17.13 9.34 -3.23
C PRO A 113 -16.89 10.64 -2.48
N ARG A 114 -17.66 10.88 -1.42
CA ARG A 114 -17.34 11.98 -0.52
C ARG A 114 -15.96 11.64 0.01
N LYS A 115 -14.98 12.52 -0.20
CA LYS A 115 -13.70 12.41 0.52
C LYS A 115 -14.07 12.22 1.99
N PRO A 116 -13.71 11.09 2.62
CA PRO A 116 -14.08 10.88 3.99
C PRO A 116 -13.51 12.03 4.81
N SER A 117 -14.28 12.51 5.77
CA SER A 117 -13.84 13.54 6.72
C SER A 117 -12.76 13.01 7.68
N GLN A 118 -12.42 11.72 7.59
CA GLN A 118 -11.44 11.03 8.40
C GLN A 118 -10.33 10.46 7.52
N PRO A 119 -9.07 10.48 8.00
CA PRO A 119 -7.97 9.83 7.29
C PRO A 119 -8.25 8.32 7.20
N TRP A 120 -7.86 7.74 6.06
CA TRP A 120 -7.89 6.30 5.92
C TRP A 120 -6.86 5.63 6.82
N GLY A 121 -7.09 4.35 7.12
CA GLY A 121 -6.14 3.58 7.90
C GLY A 121 -4.81 3.43 7.16
N PHE A 122 -3.78 2.97 7.86
CA PHE A 122 -2.49 2.68 7.23
C PHE A 122 -1.92 1.33 7.67
N VAL A 123 -1.03 0.80 6.83
CA VAL A 123 -0.16 -0.34 7.14
C VAL A 123 1.31 0.07 6.99
N GLY A 124 2.23 -0.63 7.65
CA GLY A 124 3.65 -0.51 7.34
C GLY A 124 3.98 -1.31 6.09
N MET A 125 5.06 -0.97 5.41
CA MET A 125 5.62 -1.76 4.32
C MET A 125 7.15 -1.76 4.42
N THR A 126 7.75 -2.93 4.24
CA THR A 126 9.21 -3.11 4.26
C THR A 126 9.72 -3.58 2.91
N ASP A 127 10.89 -3.06 2.56
CA ASP A 127 11.66 -3.49 1.38
C ASP A 127 12.71 -4.52 1.78
N GLY A 128 12.53 -5.76 1.34
CA GLY A 128 13.45 -6.88 1.60
C GLY A 128 14.77 -6.78 0.83
N ARG A 129 14.87 -5.87 -0.14
CA ARG A 129 16.08 -5.58 -0.94
C ARG A 129 16.88 -4.41 -0.36
N TYR A 130 16.43 -3.76 0.71
CA TYR A 130 17.25 -2.75 1.38
C TYR A 130 18.40 -3.38 2.20
N PRO A 131 19.65 -2.87 2.18
CA PRO A 131 20.15 -1.70 1.45
C PRO A 131 20.95 -2.10 0.18
N GLU A 132 20.28 -2.56 -0.88
CA GLU A 132 20.98 -2.92 -2.14
C GLU A 132 21.39 -1.70 -2.96
N ASN A 133 20.74 -0.54 -2.79
CA ASN A 133 21.04 0.69 -3.54
C ASN A 133 21.43 1.85 -2.62
N ARG A 134 22.66 2.36 -2.76
CA ARG A 134 23.23 3.47 -1.96
C ARG A 134 22.87 4.87 -2.47
N TYR A 135 22.03 4.98 -3.50
CA TYR A 135 21.81 6.24 -4.22
C TYR A 135 20.85 7.22 -3.51
N GLU A 136 20.02 6.76 -2.57
CA GLU A 136 19.15 7.63 -1.77
C GLU A 136 19.47 7.48 -0.28
N PRO A 137 20.33 8.34 0.30
CA PRO A 137 20.76 8.24 1.69
C PRO A 137 19.62 8.33 2.70
N ARG A 138 18.48 8.94 2.32
CA ARG A 138 17.31 9.12 3.20
C ARG A 138 16.31 7.96 3.13
N TYR A 139 16.46 7.06 2.15
CA TYR A 139 15.59 5.90 2.07
C TYR A 139 15.95 4.91 3.17
N THR A 140 14.99 4.56 4.02
CA THR A 140 15.22 3.68 5.18
C THR A 140 14.76 2.25 4.94
N GLY A 141 14.25 1.93 3.74
CA GLY A 141 13.65 0.63 3.41
C GLY A 141 12.31 0.37 4.11
N TYR A 142 11.67 1.43 4.62
CA TYR A 142 10.39 1.37 5.32
C TYR A 142 9.53 2.59 4.97
N MET A 143 8.24 2.35 4.73
CA MET A 143 7.22 3.39 4.60
C MET A 143 5.92 2.91 5.21
N ARG A 144 4.97 3.82 5.41
CA ARG A 144 3.55 3.50 5.61
C ARG A 144 2.81 3.59 4.30
N VAL A 145 1.68 2.91 4.21
CA VAL A 145 0.81 2.91 3.04
C VAL A 145 -0.60 3.15 3.52
N GLU A 146 -1.26 4.16 2.96
CA GLU A 146 -2.68 4.37 3.18
C GLU A 146 -3.47 3.21 2.58
N ILE A 147 -4.40 2.61 3.33
CA ILE A 147 -5.03 1.35 2.93
C ILE A 147 -5.86 1.49 1.65
N LEU A 148 -6.40 2.67 1.35
CA LEU A 148 -7.15 2.93 0.12
C LEU A 148 -6.24 2.89 -1.13
N CYS A 149 -4.95 3.16 -0.94
CA CYS A 149 -3.95 3.23 -2.00
C CYS A 149 -3.25 1.89 -2.26
N LEU A 150 -3.61 0.80 -1.56
CA LEU A 150 -2.94 -0.51 -1.71
C LEU A 150 -3.04 -1.06 -3.14
N TRP A 151 -4.19 -0.89 -3.80
CA TRP A 151 -4.36 -1.31 -5.19
C TRP A 151 -3.49 -0.50 -6.16
N ASN A 152 -3.53 0.83 -6.06
CA ASN A 152 -2.64 1.72 -6.84
C ASN A 152 -1.16 1.39 -6.61
N LEU A 153 -0.78 1.09 -5.37
CA LEU A 153 0.58 0.71 -5.03
C LEU A 153 1.00 -0.59 -5.72
N CYS A 154 0.11 -1.59 -5.82
CA CYS A 154 0.40 -2.82 -6.57
C CYS A 154 0.72 -2.51 -8.04
N ASN A 155 -0.03 -1.60 -8.67
CA ASN A 155 0.21 -1.17 -10.05
C ASN A 155 1.54 -0.42 -10.19
N GLU A 156 1.82 0.53 -9.30
CA GLU A 156 3.08 1.28 -9.30
C GLU A 156 4.30 0.36 -9.11
N LEU A 157 4.21 -0.63 -8.23
CA LEU A 157 5.31 -1.58 -7.99
C LEU A 157 5.61 -2.51 -9.18
N ALA A 158 4.73 -2.56 -10.19
CA ALA A 158 5.03 -3.25 -11.45
C ALA A 158 6.09 -2.52 -12.29
N CYS A 159 6.21 -1.19 -12.12
CA CYS A 159 7.12 -0.35 -12.91
C CYS A 159 8.18 0.37 -12.07
N HIS A 160 7.94 0.53 -10.77
CA HIS A 160 8.77 1.29 -9.85
C HIS A 160 9.19 0.46 -8.65
N ARG A 161 10.38 0.72 -8.13
CA ARG A 161 10.81 0.18 -6.84
C ARG A 161 10.18 0.98 -5.71
N MET A 162 10.00 0.36 -4.54
CA MET A 162 9.55 1.07 -3.33
C MET A 162 10.38 2.33 -3.03
N GLN A 163 11.68 2.32 -3.31
CA GLN A 163 12.55 3.49 -3.18
C GLN A 163 12.11 4.71 -4.03
N GLU A 164 11.56 4.49 -5.23
CA GLU A 164 11.11 5.55 -6.15
C GLU A 164 9.75 6.14 -5.74
N LEU A 165 8.96 5.33 -5.02
CA LEU A 165 7.64 5.68 -4.53
C LEU A 165 7.68 6.29 -3.12
N CYS A 166 8.72 5.96 -2.34
CA CYS A 166 8.88 6.40 -0.96
C CYS A 166 9.25 7.89 -0.89
N PRO A 167 8.40 8.77 -0.34
CA PRO A 167 8.72 10.19 -0.22
C PRO A 167 9.95 10.45 0.66
N SER A 168 10.71 11.50 0.33
CA SER A 168 11.77 11.98 1.22
C SER A 168 11.18 12.78 2.38
N VAL A 169 11.48 12.37 3.61
CA VAL A 169 10.98 13.02 4.83
C VAL A 169 12.12 13.48 5.74
N SER A 170 11.80 14.30 6.74
CA SER A 170 12.77 14.72 7.76
C SER A 170 12.99 13.60 8.79
N ASP A 171 14.12 13.65 9.50
CA ASP A 171 14.43 12.68 10.56
C ASP A 171 13.31 12.63 11.61
N GLY A 172 12.99 11.42 12.07
CA GLY A 172 11.89 11.17 13.01
C GLY A 172 10.50 11.05 12.37
N LEU A 173 10.38 11.34 11.07
CA LEU A 173 9.14 11.11 10.32
C LEU A 173 9.23 9.81 9.51
N ILE A 174 8.06 9.21 9.27
CA ILE A 174 7.87 8.01 8.48
C ILE A 174 7.18 8.42 7.18
N PRO A 175 7.77 8.13 6.01
CA PRO A 175 7.13 8.40 4.73
C PRO A 175 5.84 7.61 4.57
N VAL A 176 4.83 8.20 3.94
CA VAL A 176 3.56 7.54 3.65
C VAL A 176 3.32 7.55 2.14
N TYR A 177 3.02 6.38 1.59
CA TYR A 177 2.45 6.28 0.25
C TYR A 177 0.94 6.52 0.33
N ASP A 178 0.51 7.61 -0.30
CA ASP A 178 -0.86 8.14 -0.33
C ASP A 178 -1.31 8.47 -1.78
N SER A 179 -0.67 7.83 -2.77
CA SER A 179 -0.81 8.14 -4.20
C SER A 179 -0.41 9.58 -4.60
N GLY A 180 0.48 10.22 -3.83
CA GLY A 180 1.22 11.40 -4.30
C GLY A 180 0.80 12.74 -3.69
N THR A 181 0.18 12.75 -2.50
CA THR A 181 -0.11 14.00 -1.77
C THR A 181 1.07 14.44 -0.89
N GLY A 182 2.02 13.53 -0.64
CA GLY A 182 3.28 13.86 0.00
C GLY A 182 3.16 14.01 1.51
N ILE A 183 2.37 13.17 2.17
CA ILE A 183 2.27 13.16 3.64
C ILE A 183 3.36 12.30 4.30
N ALA A 184 3.66 12.62 5.54
CA ALA A 184 4.45 11.80 6.44
C ALA A 184 3.69 11.60 7.75
N HIS A 185 4.02 10.54 8.49
CA HIS A 185 3.53 10.35 9.85
C HIS A 185 4.67 10.47 10.85
N ASP A 186 4.38 10.92 12.07
CA ASP A 186 5.25 10.62 13.21
C ASP A 186 5.15 9.13 13.58
N GLU A 187 5.86 8.71 14.64
CA GLU A 187 5.75 7.34 15.11
C GLU A 187 4.30 6.99 15.46
N GLU A 188 3.57 7.90 16.11
CA GLU A 188 2.20 7.73 16.60
C GLU A 188 1.17 7.55 15.46
N GLY A 189 1.46 8.04 14.26
CA GLY A 189 0.52 8.03 13.13
C GLY A 189 -0.17 9.37 12.88
N ASN A 190 0.27 10.44 13.53
CA ASN A 190 -0.25 11.78 13.27
C ASN A 190 0.32 12.31 11.96
N VAL A 191 -0.56 12.92 11.15
CA VAL A 191 -0.21 13.47 9.85
C VAL A 191 0.67 14.70 10.00
N SER A 192 1.82 14.68 9.34
CA SER A 192 2.72 15.80 9.15
C SER A 192 2.86 16.08 7.65
N PRO A 193 2.51 17.28 7.17
CA PRO A 193 2.76 17.63 5.78
C PRO A 193 4.27 17.63 5.52
N THR A 194 4.72 17.01 4.42
CA THR A 194 6.12 17.12 4.05
C THR A 194 6.37 18.47 3.36
N LEU A 195 7.57 19.02 3.57
CA LEU A 195 8.05 20.19 2.81
C LEU A 195 8.43 19.82 1.36
N ALA A 196 8.37 18.53 1.00
CA ALA A 196 8.96 17.97 -0.20
C ALA A 196 7.90 17.27 -1.07
N ASP A 197 7.06 18.05 -1.76
CA ASP A 197 6.74 17.84 -3.19
C ASP A 197 5.98 19.06 -3.79
N ARG A 198 6.61 20.24 -3.72
CA ARG A 198 6.23 21.38 -4.59
C ARG A 198 6.66 21.19 -6.05
N LYS A 199 7.11 20.01 -6.44
CA LYS A 199 7.19 19.61 -7.85
C LYS A 199 6.02 18.69 -8.10
N THR A 200 4.95 19.30 -8.59
CA THR A 200 3.82 18.63 -9.24
C THR A 200 4.34 17.43 -10.02
N ARG A 201 4.07 16.20 -9.56
CA ARG A 201 4.07 15.04 -10.45
C ARG A 201 2.86 15.28 -11.36
N LEU A 202 3.13 15.90 -12.51
CA LEU A 202 2.18 16.00 -13.60
C LEU A 202 2.02 14.56 -14.11
N PHE A 203 0.89 13.94 -13.77
CA PHE A 203 0.34 12.82 -14.53
C PHE A 203 -0.22 13.37 -15.84
#